data_AF-A0A7W9M181-F1
#
_entry.id   AF-A0A7W9M181-F1
#
_cell.length_a   1.000
_cell.length_b   1.000
_cell.length_c   1.000
_cell.angle_alpha   90.00
_cell.angle_beta   90.00
_cell.angle_gamma   90.00
#
_symmetry.space_group_name_H-M   'P 1'
#
loop_
_entity.id
_entity.type
_entity.pdbx_description
1 polymer ?
#
loop_
_entity_poly.entity_id
_entity_poly.type
_entity_poly.pdbx_seq_one_letter_code
_entity_poly.pdbx_strand_id
1 'polypeptide(L)'
;MLAQACIVVSANRNSMQGAVIVRNNRSSLFAANASVSLYRPSGHQVMDAWKCSESGVGANSWSVCFGKTITYPGSTRAEGSVNYREIPGSPPSGD
;
A
#
# COMPACT_ATOMS: atom_id res chain seq x y z
N MET A 1 2.81 -16.34 0.90
CA MET A 1 2.07 -15.11 1.27
C MET A 1 1.89 -14.34 -0.02
N LEU A 2 0.68 -13.86 -0.30
CA LEU A 2 0.44 -12.95 -1.42
C LEU A 2 0.24 -11.57 -0.82
N ALA A 3 0.91 -10.57 -1.37
CA ALA A 3 0.75 -9.19 -0.97
C ALA A 3 0.97 -8.28 -2.18
N GLN A 4 0.31 -7.14 -2.20
CA GLN A 4 0.46 -6.12 -3.24
C GLN A 4 0.22 -4.73 -2.65
N ALA A 5 0.90 -3.72 -3.19
CA ALA A 5 0.58 -2.33 -2.94
C ALA A 5 -0.28 -1.80 -4.10
N CYS A 6 -1.32 -1.04 -3.77
CA CYS A 6 -2.17 -0.36 -4.74
C CYS A 6 -2.27 1.12 -4.43
N ILE A 7 -2.60 1.90 -5.44
CA ILE A 7 -2.95 3.31 -5.30
C ILE A 7 -4.46 3.47 -5.42
N VAL A 8 -5.03 4.27 -4.54
CA VAL A 8 -6.43 4.70 -4.55
C VAL A 8 -6.42 6.19 -4.85
N VAL A 9 -7.20 6.59 -5.85
CA VAL A 9 -7.26 7.97 -6.34
C VAL A 9 -8.70 8.46 -6.23
N SER A 10 -8.88 9.69 -5.75
CA SER A 10 -10.19 10.32 -5.69
C SER A 10 -10.77 10.55 -7.09
N ALA A 11 -12.10 10.65 -7.18
CA ALA A 11 -12.78 10.88 -8.45
C ALA A 11 -12.30 12.15 -9.18
N ASN A 12 -11.94 13.20 -8.42
CA ASN A 12 -11.39 14.45 -8.95
C ASN A 12 -9.86 14.43 -9.16
N ARG A 13 -9.20 13.29 -8.94
CA ARG A 13 -7.74 13.07 -9.12
C ARG A 13 -6.81 13.98 -8.31
N ASN A 14 -7.33 14.72 -7.34
CA ASN A 14 -6.54 15.63 -6.49
C ASN A 14 -6.11 15.02 -5.16
N SER A 15 -6.69 13.89 -4.78
CA SER A 15 -6.34 13.17 -3.55
C SER A 15 -6.00 11.72 -3.85
N MET A 16 -5.00 11.20 -3.17
CA MET A 16 -4.56 9.83 -3.34
C MET A 16 -4.13 9.21 -2.03
N GLN A 17 -4.16 7.88 -2.01
CA GLN A 17 -3.79 7.06 -0.86
C GLN A 17 -3.12 5.79 -1.37
N GLY A 18 -2.00 5.39 -0.79
CA GLY A 18 -1.46 4.05 -1.00
C GLY A 18 -2.20 3.04 -0.12
N ALA A 19 -2.30 1.79 -0.53
CA ALA A 19 -2.79 0.72 0.33
C ALA A 19 -1.96 -0.55 0.16
N VAL A 20 -1.81 -1.32 1.25
CA VAL A 20 -1.21 -2.66 1.20
C VAL A 20 -2.33 -3.68 1.39
N ILE A 21 -2.36 -4.67 0.51
CA ILE A 21 -3.26 -5.81 0.58
C ILE A 21 -2.40 -7.04 0.94
N VAL A 22 -2.75 -7.74 2.02
CA VAL A 22 -2.04 -8.95 2.47
C VAL A 22 -3.00 -10.12 2.57
N ARG A 23 -2.62 -11.25 1.97
CA ARG A 23 -3.31 -12.54 2.10
C ARG A 23 -2.60 -13.44 3.10
N ASN A 24 -3.35 -13.88 4.09
CA ASN A 24 -2.94 -14.97 4.94
C ASN A 24 -3.67 -16.27 4.52
N ASN A 25 -2.92 -17.23 3.97
CA ASN A 25 -3.41 -18.58 3.65
C ASN A 25 -3.09 -19.60 4.76
N ARG A 26 -2.64 -19.16 5.93
CA ARG A 26 -2.34 -20.02 7.07
C ARG A 26 -3.61 -20.24 7.90
N SER A 27 -3.63 -21.35 8.64
CA SER A 27 -4.70 -21.67 9.60
C SER A 27 -4.63 -20.84 10.89
N SER A 28 -3.54 -20.09 11.10
CA SER A 28 -3.32 -19.23 12.27
C SER A 28 -3.19 -17.76 11.88
N LEU A 29 -3.29 -16.86 12.87
CA LEU A 29 -2.96 -15.44 12.71
C LEU A 29 -1.54 -15.28 12.13
N PHE A 30 -1.39 -14.34 11.21
CA PHE A 30 -0.10 -13.97 10.63
C PHE A 30 0.26 -12.53 11.00
N ALA A 31 1.33 -12.35 11.78
CA ALA A 31 1.88 -11.03 12.04
C ALA A 31 2.54 -10.49 10.78
N ALA A 32 2.06 -9.33 10.32
CA ALA A 32 2.56 -8.65 9.13
C ALA A 32 2.91 -7.20 9.51
N ASN A 33 4.20 -6.86 9.44
CA ASN A 33 4.63 -5.47 9.43
C ASN A 33 4.53 -4.98 7.99
N ALA A 34 3.47 -4.23 7.68
CA ALA A 34 3.22 -3.72 6.35
C ALA A 34 3.46 -2.21 6.30
N SER A 35 4.00 -1.73 5.17
CA SER A 35 4.09 -0.29 4.91
C SER A 35 3.86 0.03 3.44
N VAL A 36 3.39 1.25 3.17
CA VAL A 36 3.19 1.77 1.81
C VAL A 36 3.74 3.18 1.71
N SER A 37 4.37 3.46 0.57
CA SER A 37 4.88 4.76 0.17
C SER A 37 4.28 5.14 -1.19
N LEU A 38 4.22 6.44 -1.47
CA LEU A 38 3.80 6.94 -2.78
C LEU A 38 4.96 7.65 -3.45
N TYR A 39 5.16 7.37 -4.74
CA TYR A 39 6.26 7.91 -5.55
C TYR A 39 5.76 8.52 -6.84
N ARG A 40 6.43 9.59 -7.27
CA ARG A 40 6.33 10.11 -8.64
C ARG A 40 6.97 9.11 -9.62
N PRO A 41 6.61 9.16 -10.92
CA PRO A 41 7.32 8.42 -11.96
C PRO A 41 8.83 8.68 -11.98
N SER A 42 9.27 9.88 -11.61
CA SER A 42 10.68 10.26 -11.49
C SER A 42 11.41 9.66 -10.28
N GLY A 43 10.73 8.89 -9.43
CA GLY A 43 11.32 8.25 -8.24
C GLY A 43 11.31 9.10 -6.98
N HIS A 44 10.86 10.35 -7.05
CA HIS A 44 10.71 11.18 -5.84
C HIS A 44 9.51 10.73 -5.00
N GLN A 45 9.72 10.58 -3.70
CA GLN A 45 8.68 10.24 -2.75
C GLN A 45 7.72 11.42 -2.54
N VAL A 46 6.41 11.17 -2.55
CA VAL A 46 5.35 12.16 -2.27
C VAL A 46 4.58 11.85 -0.99
N MET A 47 4.68 10.62 -0.49
CA MET A 47 4.23 10.23 0.84
C MET A 47 5.29 9.36 1.48
N ASP A 48 5.73 9.76 2.68
CA ASP A 48 6.59 8.94 3.54
C ASP A 48 5.97 7.57 3.80
N ALA A 49 6.81 6.62 4.21
CA ALA A 49 6.37 5.26 4.51
C ALA A 49 5.30 5.28 5.60
N TRP A 50 4.07 4.95 5.20
CA TRP A 50 2.95 4.77 6.13
C TRP A 50 2.98 3.33 6.65
N LYS A 51 3.26 3.18 7.94
CA LYS A 51 3.24 1.87 8.61
C LYS A 51 1.81 1.48 8.99
N CYS A 52 1.43 0.27 8.63
CA CYS A 52 0.17 -0.34 9.00
C CYS A 52 0.19 -0.79 10.46
N SER A 53 -0.99 -0.81 11.09
CA SER A 53 -1.14 -1.37 12.44
C SER A 53 -0.77 -2.85 12.46
N GLU A 54 0.06 -3.25 13.41
CA GLU A 54 0.57 -4.63 13.54
C GLU A 54 -0.43 -5.57 14.25
N SER A 55 -1.74 -5.43 14.00
CA SER A 55 -2.79 -6.27 14.59
C SER A 55 -2.81 -7.71 14.03
N GLY A 56 -2.04 -7.98 12.99
CA GLY A 56 -1.99 -9.26 12.30
C GLY A 56 -3.12 -9.45 11.27
N VAL A 57 -2.92 -10.40 10.37
CA VAL A 57 -3.86 -10.82 9.34
C VAL A 57 -4.50 -12.13 9.78
N GLY A 58 -5.83 -12.14 9.90
CA GLY A 58 -6.61 -13.31 10.33
C GLY A 58 -6.33 -14.57 9.50
N ALA A 59 -6.59 -15.74 10.07
CA ALA A 59 -6.42 -17.01 9.36
C ALA A 59 -7.31 -17.06 8.10
N ASN A 60 -6.76 -17.57 6.99
CA ASN A 60 -7.47 -17.69 5.70
C ASN A 60 -8.13 -16.40 5.17
N SER A 61 -7.68 -15.23 5.61
CA SER A 61 -8.32 -13.94 5.30
C SER A 61 -7.43 -13.01 4.48
N TRP A 62 -8.05 -11.93 4.01
CA TRP A 62 -7.38 -10.76 3.46
C TRP A 62 -7.47 -9.60 4.44
N SER A 63 -6.42 -8.79 4.51
CA SER A 63 -6.46 -7.50 5.19
C SER A 63 -5.97 -6.42 4.24
N VAL A 64 -6.62 -5.26 4.30
CA VAL A 64 -6.24 -4.07 3.56
C VAL A 64 -5.89 -2.99 4.57
N CYS A 65 -4.70 -2.42 4.41
CA CYS A 65 -4.24 -1.29 5.18
C CYS A 65 -4.18 -0.08 4.26
N PHE A 66 -4.98 0.94 4.59
CA PHE A 66 -5.00 2.20 3.88
C PHE A 66 -3.97 3.17 4.47
N GLY A 67 -3.23 3.82 3.58
CA GLY A 67 -2.23 4.82 3.87
C GLY A 67 -2.81 6.14 4.35
N LYS A 68 -1.97 7.18 4.46
CA LYS A 68 -2.45 8.54 4.63
C LYS A 68 -3.00 9.07 3.30
N THR A 69 -4.15 9.75 3.33
CA THR A 69 -4.61 10.52 2.17
C THR A 69 -3.74 11.77 2.03
N ILE A 70 -3.18 11.97 0.83
CA ILE A 70 -2.44 13.19 0.48
C ILE A 70 -3.18 13.94 -0.63
N THR A 71 -3.02 15.25 -0.65
CA THR A 71 -3.45 16.09 -1.78
C THR A 71 -2.28 16.26 -2.72
N TYR A 72 -2.35 15.62 -3.88
CA TYR A 72 -1.31 15.70 -4.91
C TYR A 72 -1.96 15.44 -6.28
N PRO A 73 -1.95 16.40 -7.21
CA PRO A 73 -2.64 16.26 -8.50
C PRO A 73 -1.82 15.54 -9.59
N GLY A 74 -0.62 15.03 -9.27
CA GLY A 74 0.27 14.42 -10.26
C GLY A 74 0.23 12.90 -10.31
N SER A 75 0.62 12.33 -11.45
CA SER A 75 0.82 10.89 -11.61
C SER A 75 1.68 10.30 -10.49
N THR A 76 1.20 9.23 -9.88
CA THR A 76 1.81 8.61 -8.70
C THR A 76 1.64 7.10 -8.73
N ARG A 77 2.60 6.36 -8.20
CA ARG A 77 2.52 4.92 -7.99
C ARG A 77 2.73 4.57 -6.52
N ALA A 78 2.14 3.46 -6.09
CA ALA A 78 2.34 2.90 -4.77
C ALA A 78 3.45 1.85 -4.78
N GLU A 79 4.33 1.92 -3.78
CA GLU A 79 5.25 0.84 -3.44
C GLU A 79 4.99 0.43 -1.99
N GLY A 80 5.23 -0.83 -1.66
CA GLY A 80 5.04 -1.29 -0.31
C GLY A 80 6.04 -2.36 0.10
N SER A 81 6.04 -2.65 1.39
CA SER A 81 6.78 -3.78 1.94
C SER A 81 5.94 -4.53 2.97
N VAL A 82 6.20 -5.83 3.12
CA VAL A 82 5.68 -6.67 4.20
C VAL A 82 6.84 -7.43 4.82
N ASN A 83 7.01 -7.33 6.14
CA ASN A 83 8.10 -7.94 6.90
C ASN A 83 9.48 -7.61 6.29
N TYR A 84 9.69 -6.32 5.97
CA TYR A 84 10.91 -5.77 5.38
C TYR A 84 11.25 -6.30 3.98
N ARG A 85 10.29 -6.94 3.30
CA ARG A 85 10.43 -7.37 1.91
C ARG A 85 9.53 -6.55 1.02
N GLU A 86 10.08 -6.06 -0.08
CA GLU A 86 9.30 -5.38 -1.12
C GLU A 86 8.22 -6.30 -1.68
N ILE A 87 7.07 -5.70 -1.99
CA ILE A 87 5.94 -6.38 -2.62
C ILE A 87 5.62 -5.68 -3.95
N PRO A 88 4.95 -6.36 -4.90
CA PRO A 88 4.54 -5.74 -6.16
C PRO A 88 3.79 -4.43 -5.93
N GLY A 89 4.27 -3.37 -6.57
CA GLY A 89 3.68 -2.04 -6.54
C GLY A 89 2.56 -1.84 -7.56
N SER A 90 1.93 -0.68 -7.51
CA SER A 90 0.95 -0.28 -8.53
C SER A 90 1.63 0.28 -9.78
N PRO A 91 0.98 0.24 -10.95
CA PRO A 91 1.34 1.17 -12.01
C PRO A 91 1.10 2.63 -11.57
N PRO A 92 1.65 3.62 -12.28
CA PRO A 92 1.28 5.01 -12.09
C PRO A 92 -0.23 5.22 -12.30
N SER A 93 -0.85 6.14 -11.55
CA SER A 93 -2.28 6.46 -11.58
C SER A 93 -2.81 6.97 -12.93
N GLY A 94 -1.94 7.16 -13.92
CA GLY A 94 -2.23 7.79 -15.21
C GLY A 94 -2.47 9.30 -15.06
N ASP A 95 -2.26 10.02 -16.16
CA ASP A 95 -2.75 11.40 -16.34
C ASP A 95 -4.20 11.35 -16.85
#